data_AF-A0A4U6TX52-F1
#
_entry.id   AF-A0A4U6TX52-F1
#
_cell.length_a   1.000
_cell.length_b   1.000
_cell.length_c   1.000
_cell.angle_alpha   90.00
_cell.angle_beta   90.00
_cell.angle_gamma   90.00
#
_symmetry.space_group_name_H-M   'P 1'
#
loop_
_entity.id
_entity.type
_entity.pdbx_description
1 polymer ?
#
loop_
_entity_poly.entity_id
_entity_poly.type
_entity_poly.pdbx_seq_one_letter_code
_entity_poly.pdbx_strand_id
1 'polypeptide(L)'
;MASAAPPTTEAGRRILVAVDEGEESVHALTWCLANVVSPAGGDTLVLVHARRPRPVYAAMDSAGYIMTSDVLASVERHAADVSAAAVDKAKRLCAEHPHLAVETLVEGGDPRDVICDAADKVGADLLVMGSHGYGFI
;
A
#
# COMPACT_ATOMS: atom_id res chain seq x y z
N MET A 1 -13.44 -12.36 30.34
CA MET A 1 -12.02 -12.19 30.72
C MET A 1 -11.21 -12.32 29.44
N ALA A 2 -10.83 -11.20 28.84
CA ALA A 2 -10.04 -11.22 27.60
C ALA A 2 -8.56 -11.34 27.97
N SER A 3 -7.93 -12.41 27.51
CA SER A 3 -6.50 -12.69 27.70
C SER A 3 -5.67 -11.66 26.92
N ALA A 4 -4.86 -10.88 27.63
CA ALA A 4 -3.86 -10.03 27.00
C ALA A 4 -2.82 -10.90 26.27
N ALA A 5 -2.50 -10.54 25.03
CA ALA A 5 -1.44 -11.16 24.25
C ALA A 5 -0.07 -10.95 24.96
N PRO A 6 0.86 -11.91 24.88
CA PRO A 6 2.15 -11.79 25.54
C PRO A 6 2.98 -10.65 24.92
N PRO A 7 3.84 -9.96 25.71
CA PRO A 7 4.74 -8.95 25.18
C PRO A 7 5.78 -9.62 24.27
N THR A 8 5.77 -9.25 22.99
CA THR A 8 6.78 -9.65 22.01
C THR A 8 8.13 -9.06 22.40
N THR A 9 9.02 -9.91 22.90
CA THR A 9 10.41 -9.54 23.22
C THR A 9 11.25 -9.56 21.95
N GLU A 10 11.92 -8.43 21.66
CA GLU A 10 13.05 -8.25 20.72
C GLU A 10 12.79 -8.45 19.22
N ALA A 11 11.60 -8.10 18.72
CA ALA A 11 11.42 -7.78 17.30
C ALA A 11 11.31 -6.26 17.15
N GLY A 12 12.09 -5.71 16.23
CA GLY A 12 12.06 -4.29 15.88
C GLY A 12 10.66 -3.77 15.50
N ARG A 13 10.40 -2.46 15.64
CA ARG A 13 9.06 -1.91 15.37
C ARG A 13 8.67 -2.11 13.90
N ARG A 14 7.41 -2.42 13.66
CA ARG A 14 6.84 -2.54 12.31
C ARG A 14 5.99 -1.33 12.00
N ILE A 15 6.41 -0.57 10.99
CA ILE A 15 5.75 0.63 10.52
C ILE A 15 5.12 0.33 9.16
N LEU A 16 3.79 0.26 9.12
CA LEU A 16 3.03 0.08 7.88
C LEU A 16 2.80 1.45 7.23
N VAL A 17 3.07 1.57 5.93
CA VAL A 17 2.81 2.79 5.16
C VAL A 17 1.93 2.46 3.96
N ALA A 18 0.75 3.08 3.90
CA ALA A 18 -0.15 2.96 2.76
C ALA A 18 0.33 3.85 1.60
N VAL A 19 0.53 3.25 0.43
CA VAL A 19 1.02 3.93 -0.78
C VAL A 19 0.07 3.73 -1.95
N ASP A 20 -0.21 4.81 -2.68
CA ASP A 20 -0.97 4.81 -3.92
C ASP A 20 -0.29 5.70 -4.98
N GLU A 21 -1.01 6.06 -6.03
CA GLU A 21 -0.51 6.89 -7.12
C GLU A 21 -0.44 8.38 -6.74
N GLY A 22 -1.06 8.76 -5.62
CA GLY A 22 -1.22 10.13 -5.19
C GLY A 22 0.03 10.73 -4.58
N GLU A 23 0.12 12.06 -4.63
CA GLU A 23 1.20 12.80 -3.97
C GLU A 23 1.10 12.74 -2.45
N GLU A 24 -0.12 12.62 -1.92
CA GLU A 24 -0.37 12.55 -0.47
C GLU A 24 0.24 11.30 0.16
N SER A 25 0.16 10.14 -0.49
CA SER A 25 0.79 8.93 0.03
C SER A 25 2.32 9.00 -0.03
N VAL A 26 2.84 9.64 -1.07
CA VAL A 26 4.29 9.89 -1.22
C VAL A 26 4.77 10.86 -0.14
N HIS A 27 4.02 11.92 0.13
CA HIS A 27 4.31 12.86 1.19
C HIS A 27 4.32 12.16 2.56
N ALA A 28 3.32 11.30 2.82
CA ALA A 28 3.25 10.52 4.04
C ALA A 28 4.44 9.56 4.21
N LEU A 29 4.87 8.89 3.14
CA LEU A 29 6.06 8.04 3.15
C LEU A 29 7.33 8.85 3.45
N THR A 30 7.55 9.96 2.75
CA THR A 30 8.71 10.84 2.99
C THR A 30 8.72 11.37 4.42
N TRP A 31 7.55 11.78 4.94
CA TRP A 31 7.42 12.22 6.32
C TRP A 31 7.75 11.09 7.31
N CYS A 32 7.26 9.87 7.04
CA CYS A 32 7.55 8.69 7.86
C CYS A 32 9.05 8.39 7.93
N LEU A 33 9.72 8.37 6.78
CA LEU A 33 11.16 8.12 6.67
C LEU A 33 11.98 9.17 7.45
N ALA A 34 11.55 10.43 7.46
CA ALA A 34 12.25 11.51 8.12
C ALA A 34 11.97 11.63 9.63
N ASN A 35 10.79 11.23 10.10
CA ASN A 35 10.32 11.56 11.47
C ASN A 35 10.01 10.35 12.35
N VAL A 36 9.70 9.20 11.76
CA VAL A 36 9.25 8.01 12.49
C VAL A 36 10.34 6.94 12.54
N VAL A 37 10.98 6.72 11.39
CA VAL A 37 12.02 5.69 11.26
C VAL A 37 13.23 6.06 12.12
N SER A 38 13.63 5.12 12.97
CA SER A 38 14.77 5.24 13.87
C SER A 38 16.07 5.28 13.07
N PRO A 39 16.91 6.31 13.25
CA PRO A 39 18.25 6.35 12.67
C PRO A 39 19.17 5.25 13.24
N ALA A 40 18.85 4.72 14.42
CA ALA A 40 19.61 3.66 15.07
C ALA A 40 19.32 2.26 14.49
N GLY A 41 18.40 2.16 13.52
CA GLY A 41 17.94 0.90 12.96
C GLY A 41 16.94 0.18 13.86
N GLY A 42 16.62 -1.06 13.49
CA GLY A 42 15.64 -1.88 14.21
C GLY A 42 14.19 -1.58 13.87
N ASP A 43 13.91 -0.73 12.88
CA ASP A 43 12.56 -0.60 12.34
C ASP A 43 12.45 -1.41 11.03
N THR A 44 11.26 -1.98 10.81
CA THR A 44 10.87 -2.57 9.53
C THR A 44 9.74 -1.75 8.96
N LEU A 45 9.95 -1.19 7.77
CA LEU A 45 8.93 -0.49 7.02
C LEU A 45 8.21 -1.47 6.11
N VAL A 46 6.90 -1.57 6.23
CA VAL A 46 6.06 -2.37 5.34
C VAL A 46 5.29 -1.43 4.44
N LEU A 47 5.51 -1.50 3.13
CA LEU A 47 4.71 -0.76 2.15
C LEU A 47 3.47 -1.57 1.81
N VAL A 48 2.27 -1.00 1.94
CA VAL A 48 1.02 -1.63 1.50
C VAL A 48 0.38 -0.84 0.37
N HIS A 49 0.02 -1.55 -0.70
CA HIS A 49 -0.70 -1.00 -1.84
C HIS A 49 -1.92 -1.87 -2.18
N ALA A 50 -3.09 -1.23 -2.27
CA ALA A 50 -4.32 -1.90 -2.65
C ALA A 50 -4.57 -1.77 -4.16
N ARG A 51 -4.52 -2.89 -4.87
CA ARG A 51 -4.98 -3.00 -6.26
C ARG A 51 -6.50 -2.99 -6.28
N ARG A 52 -7.07 -1.85 -6.62
CA ARG A 52 -8.53 -1.72 -6.71
C ARG A 52 -9.06 -2.63 -7.83
N PRO A 53 -9.95 -3.58 -7.54
CA PRO A 53 -10.64 -4.32 -8.59
C PRO A 53 -11.53 -3.35 -9.35
N ARG A 54 -11.35 -3.27 -10.68
CA ARG A 54 -12.26 -2.46 -11.51
C ARG A 54 -13.64 -3.13 -11.50
N PRO A 55 -14.71 -2.39 -11.19
CA PRO A 55 -16.04 -2.96 -11.16
C PRO A 55 -16.49 -3.36 -12.56
N VAL A 56 -17.29 -4.43 -12.64
CA VAL A 56 -17.71 -5.10 -13.89
C VAL A 56 -18.39 -4.17 -14.90
N TYR A 57 -19.02 -3.08 -14.45
CA TYR A 57 -19.58 -2.07 -15.36
C TYR A 57 -18.52 -1.31 -16.18
N ALA A 58 -17.26 -1.29 -15.74
CA ALA A 58 -16.14 -0.75 -16.53
C ALA A 58 -15.81 -1.66 -17.74
N ALA A 59 -16.30 -2.90 -17.74
CA ALA A 59 -16.25 -3.77 -18.91
C ALA A 59 -17.42 -3.50 -19.87
N MET A 60 -18.28 -2.49 -19.64
CA MET A 60 -19.32 -2.07 -20.59
C MET A 60 -18.94 -0.73 -21.24
N ASP A 61 -19.13 -0.57 -22.55
CA ASP A 61 -18.99 0.73 -23.21
C ASP A 61 -20.16 1.66 -22.86
N SER A 62 -20.08 2.91 -23.30
CA SER A 62 -21.14 3.91 -23.13
C SER A 62 -22.46 3.54 -23.82
N ALA A 63 -22.47 2.49 -24.64
CA ALA A 63 -23.64 1.93 -25.30
C ALA A 63 -24.14 0.62 -24.63
N GLY A 64 -23.50 0.16 -23.54
CA GLY A 64 -23.88 -1.03 -22.78
C GLY A 64 -23.34 -2.36 -23.32
N TYR A 65 -22.40 -2.35 -24.27
CA TYR A 65 -21.77 -3.56 -24.80
C TYR A 65 -20.56 -3.98 -23.96
N ILE A 66 -20.43 -5.29 -23.74
CA ILE A 66 -19.24 -5.86 -23.09
C ILE A 66 -18.02 -5.61 -23.97
N MET A 67 -16.98 -5.00 -23.39
CA MET A 67 -15.65 -4.81 -23.97
C MET A 67 -15.13 -6.13 -24.51
N THR A 68 -14.45 -6.08 -25.65
CA THR A 68 -13.75 -7.25 -26.18
C THR A 68 -12.66 -7.71 -25.21
N SER A 69 -12.33 -9.01 -25.24
CA SER A 69 -11.31 -9.61 -24.37
C SER A 69 -9.96 -8.91 -24.44
N ASP A 70 -9.58 -8.43 -25.62
CA ASP A 70 -8.31 -7.72 -25.83
C ASP A 70 -8.29 -6.35 -25.15
N VAL A 71 -9.43 -5.64 -25.16
CA VAL A 71 -9.57 -4.36 -24.48
C VAL A 71 -9.53 -4.56 -22.97
N LEU A 72 -10.25 -5.57 -22.46
CA LEU A 72 -10.23 -5.90 -21.03
C LEU A 72 -8.81 -6.26 -20.56
N ALA A 73 -8.10 -7.11 -21.30
CA ALA A 73 -6.72 -7.49 -20.99
C ALA A 73 -5.73 -6.31 -21.06
N SER A 74 -5.99 -5.32 -21.91
CA SER A 74 -5.20 -4.08 -21.97
C SER A 74 -5.45 -3.20 -20.75
N VAL A 75 -6.72 -3.05 -20.35
CA VAL A 75 -7.14 -2.29 -19.17
C VAL A 75 -6.57 -2.89 -17.88
N GLU A 76 -6.57 -4.22 -17.75
CA GLU A 76 -5.97 -4.94 -16.63
C GLU A 76 -4.45 -4.76 -16.58
N ARG A 77 -3.77 -4.89 -17.73
CA ARG A 77 -2.32 -4.63 -17.83
C ARG A 77 -1.99 -3.21 -17.42
N HIS A 78 -2.74 -2.23 -17.92
CA HIS A 78 -2.51 -0.83 -17.53
C HIS A 78 -2.71 -0.61 -16.02
N ALA A 79 -3.75 -1.18 -15.42
CA ALA A 79 -3.94 -1.10 -13.98
C ALA A 79 -2.79 -1.77 -13.20
N ALA A 80 -2.28 -2.89 -13.72
CA ALA A 80 -1.13 -3.58 -13.14
C ALA A 80 0.16 -2.74 -13.22
N ASP A 81 0.42 -2.10 -14.35
CA ASP A 81 1.58 -1.23 -14.60
C ASP A 81 1.55 0.00 -13.69
N VAL A 82 0.38 0.63 -13.58
CA VAL A 82 0.16 1.77 -12.69
C VAL A 82 0.43 1.40 -11.23
N SER A 83 -0.11 0.26 -10.79
CA SER A 83 0.13 -0.28 -9.45
C SER A 83 1.61 -0.57 -9.20
N ALA A 84 2.30 -1.17 -10.18
CA ALA A 84 3.73 -1.42 -10.09
C ALA A 84 4.53 -0.12 -10.01
N ALA A 85 4.18 0.90 -10.81
CA ALA A 85 4.85 2.20 -10.80
C ALA A 85 4.72 2.92 -9.45
N ALA A 86 3.55 2.85 -8.80
CA ALA A 86 3.33 3.44 -7.48
C ALA A 86 4.23 2.77 -6.41
N VAL A 87 4.27 1.45 -6.40
CA VAL A 87 5.11 0.67 -5.48
C VAL A 87 6.59 0.90 -5.74
N ASP A 88 7.02 0.93 -7.01
CA ASP A 88 8.41 1.16 -7.38
C ASP A 88 8.87 2.58 -6.99
N LYS A 89 8.00 3.58 -7.14
CA LYS A 89 8.26 4.94 -6.66
C LYS A 89 8.50 4.95 -5.15
N ALA A 90 7.65 4.27 -4.38
CA ALA A 90 7.81 4.15 -2.93
C ALA A 90 9.11 3.44 -2.52
N LYS A 91 9.45 2.33 -3.19
CA LYS A 91 10.70 1.59 -2.95
C LYS A 91 11.94 2.44 -3.23
N ARG A 92 11.93 3.27 -4.27
CA ARG A 92 13.04 4.18 -4.59
C ARG A 92 13.31 5.19 -3.48
N LEU A 93 12.25 5.73 -2.88
CA LEU A 93 12.38 6.64 -1.72
C LEU A 93 12.98 5.91 -0.52
N CYS A 94 12.58 4.67 -0.29
CA CYS A 94 13.14 3.87 0.79
C CYS A 94 14.60 3.47 0.56
N ALA A 95 15.05 3.37 -0.71
CA ALA A 95 16.43 3.00 -1.04
C ALA A 95 17.47 4.04 -0.58
N GLU A 96 17.04 5.26 -0.26
CA GLU A 96 17.89 6.29 0.36
C GLU A 96 18.23 5.98 1.84
N HIS A 97 17.60 4.95 2.43
CA HIS A 97 17.74 4.54 3.82
C HIS A 97 18.26 3.08 3.92
N PRO A 98 19.57 2.83 3.71
CA PRO A 98 20.12 1.46 3.57
C PRO A 98 20.05 0.61 4.84
N HIS A 99 19.80 1.21 6.00
CA HIS A 99 19.65 0.51 7.29
C HIS A 99 18.20 0.10 7.58
N LEU A 100 17.25 0.51 6.75
CA LEU A 100 15.84 0.22 6.90
C LEU A 100 15.48 -1.10 6.19
N ALA A 101 14.93 -2.05 6.93
CA ALA A 101 14.31 -3.21 6.31
C ALA A 101 12.99 -2.78 5.65
N VAL A 102 12.83 -3.08 4.35
CA VAL A 102 11.64 -2.69 3.59
C VAL A 102 10.95 -3.93 3.04
N GLU A 103 9.72 -4.14 3.46
CA GLU A 103 8.82 -5.17 2.93
C GLU A 103 7.75 -4.52 2.04
N THR A 104 7.09 -5.31 1.20
CA THR A 104 6.03 -4.81 0.31
C THR A 104 4.88 -5.81 0.22
N LEU A 105 3.67 -5.31 0.41
CA LEU A 105 2.41 -6.03 0.27
C LEU A 105 1.57 -5.36 -0.81
N VAL A 106 1.24 -6.11 -1.86
CA VAL A 106 0.34 -5.67 -2.93
C VAL A 106 -0.82 -6.65 -2.97
N GLU A 107 -2.00 -6.20 -2.55
CA GLU A 107 -3.18 -7.04 -2.41
C GLU A 107 -4.34 -6.46 -3.22
N GLY A 108 -5.20 -7.32 -3.75
CA GLY A 108 -6.39 -6.90 -4.50
C GLY A 108 -7.60 -6.72 -3.58
N GLY A 109 -8.29 -5.58 -3.64
CA GLY A 109 -9.49 -5.36 -2.83
C GLY A 109 -9.87 -3.90 -2.62
N ASP A 110 -10.83 -3.66 -1.73
CA ASP A 110 -11.10 -2.32 -1.21
C ASP A 110 -9.88 -1.83 -0.40
N PRO A 111 -9.37 -0.62 -0.63
CA PRO A 111 -8.20 -0.13 0.08
C PRO A 111 -8.34 -0.11 1.60
N ARG A 112 -9.55 0.12 2.13
CA ARG A 112 -9.76 0.15 3.59
C ARG A 112 -9.54 -1.23 4.19
N ASP A 113 -10.14 -2.25 3.58
CA ASP A 113 -10.02 -3.63 4.02
C ASP A 113 -8.57 -4.11 3.88
N VAL A 114 -7.95 -3.88 2.72
CA VAL A 114 -6.55 -4.26 2.47
C VAL A 114 -5.59 -3.63 3.48
N ILE A 115 -5.76 -2.36 3.82
CA ILE A 115 -4.88 -1.67 4.77
C ILE A 115 -5.10 -2.20 6.20
N CYS A 116 -6.36 -2.38 6.61
CA CYS A 116 -6.69 -2.96 7.92
C CYS A 116 -6.14 -4.38 8.07
N ASP A 117 -6.41 -5.24 7.09
CA ASP A 117 -5.94 -6.63 7.09
C ASP A 117 -4.42 -6.70 7.06
N ALA A 118 -3.76 -5.82 6.30
CA ALA A 118 -2.30 -5.75 6.28
C ALA A 118 -1.73 -5.33 7.65
N ALA A 119 -2.34 -4.35 8.32
CA ALA A 119 -1.91 -3.89 9.65
C ALA A 119 -1.96 -5.03 10.67
N ASP A 120 -3.05 -5.80 10.68
CA ASP A 120 -3.22 -6.96 11.56
C ASP A 120 -2.25 -8.09 11.17
N LYS A 121 -2.13 -8.40 9.88
CA LYS A 121 -1.30 -9.49 9.34
C LYS A 121 0.18 -9.32 9.67
N VAL A 122 0.69 -8.09 9.60
CA VAL A 122 2.11 -7.82 9.91
C VAL A 122 2.36 -7.52 11.37
N GLY A 123 1.30 -7.29 12.17
CA GLY A 123 1.41 -6.81 13.54
C GLY A 123 2.04 -5.42 13.58
N ALA A 124 1.49 -4.47 12.82
CA ALA A 124 2.02 -3.12 12.73
C ALA A 124 1.89 -2.37 14.07
N ASP A 125 2.98 -1.77 14.54
CA ASP A 125 2.99 -0.87 15.70
C ASP A 125 2.49 0.53 15.35
N LEU A 126 2.65 0.92 14.07
CA LEU A 126 2.21 2.19 13.54
C LEU A 126 1.74 2.03 12.09
N LEU A 127 0.59 2.63 11.77
CA LEU A 127 0.12 2.85 10.41
C LEU A 127 0.31 4.33 10.04
N VAL A 128 0.97 4.58 8.91
CA VAL A 128 1.09 5.89 8.29
C VAL A 128 0.35 5.89 6.95
N MET A 129 -0.45 6.93 6.70
CA MET A 129 -1.21 7.08 5.47
C MET A 129 -1.31 8.55 5.06
N GLY A 130 -1.59 8.80 3.78
CA GLY A 130 -1.90 10.13 3.27
C GLY A 130 -3.17 10.71 3.91
N SER A 131 -3.21 12.03 4.05
CA SER A 131 -4.35 12.75 4.62
C SER A 131 -5.60 12.68 3.72
N HIS A 132 -5.38 12.59 2.41
CA HIS A 132 -6.42 12.43 1.40
C HIS A 132 -6.06 11.27 0.48
N GLY A 133 -7.09 10.54 0.06
CA GLY A 133 -7.04 9.69 -1.11
C GLY A 133 -7.98 10.28 -2.14
N TYR A 134 -7.43 10.86 -3.22
CA TYR A 134 -8.24 11.30 -4.36
C TYR A 134 -8.68 10.06 -5.15
N GLY A 135 -9.59 9.29 -4.57
CA GLY A 135 -10.29 8.25 -5.31
C GLY A 135 -10.97 8.85 -6.53
N PHE A 136 -11.05 8.09 -7.63
CA PHE A 136 -11.98 8.41 -8.70
C PHE A 136 -13.40 8.36 -8.12
N ILE A 137 -14.04 9.52 -8.00
CA ILE A 137 -15.50 9.66 -7.87
C ILE A 137 -16.17 9.40 -9.22
#